data_AF-A0A821XQM3-F1
#
_entry.id   AF-A0A821XQM3-F1
#
_cell.length_a   1.000
_cell.length_b   1.000
_cell.length_c   1.000
_cell.angle_alpha   90.00
_cell.angle_beta   90.00
_cell.angle_gamma   90.00
#
_symmetry.space_group_name_H-M   'P 1'
#
loop_
_entity.id
_entity.type
_entity.pdbx_description
1 polymer ?
#
loop_
_entity_poly.entity_id
_entity_poly.type
_entity_poly.pdbx_seq_one_letter_code
_entity_poly.pdbx_strand_id
1 'polypeptide(L)'
;MLPSNSIQCIVTSPSYNKFGVHKGRQYKGQIIYDTYDDNMNENEYQQWQCDLLNERNRLLTPTGSLFYNHKDRCYCKRDYPPEQFILHSNLQLYQASIIYLRSMDLFMNDILIT
;
A
#
# COMPACT_ATOMS: atom_id res chain seq x y z
N MET A 1 -8.86 20.60 -2.90
CA MET A 1 -8.92 19.29 -3.58
C MET A 1 -8.24 19.43 -4.93
N LEU A 2 -7.41 18.46 -5.33
CA LEU A 2 -6.78 18.47 -6.66
C LEU A 2 -7.79 18.09 -7.75
N PRO A 3 -7.71 18.68 -8.95
CA PRO A 3 -8.63 18.38 -10.05
C PRO A 3 -8.41 16.95 -10.58
N SER A 4 -9.47 16.34 -11.13
CA SER A 4 -9.37 15.03 -11.78
C SER A 4 -8.49 15.10 -13.02
N ASN A 5 -7.85 13.98 -13.40
CA ASN A 5 -6.99 13.89 -14.59
C ASN A 5 -5.90 14.97 -14.66
N SER A 6 -5.26 15.27 -13.53
CA SER A 6 -4.27 16.35 -13.43
C SER A 6 -2.85 15.89 -13.11
N ILE A 7 -2.66 14.60 -12.84
CA ILE A 7 -1.38 14.02 -12.41
C ILE A 7 -0.95 12.94 -13.41
N GLN A 8 0.27 13.05 -13.92
CA GLN A 8 0.83 12.07 -14.86
C GLN A 8 1.46 10.86 -14.16
N CYS A 9 2.05 11.05 -12.97
CA CYS A 9 2.72 9.99 -12.25
C CYS A 9 2.54 10.20 -10.75
N ILE A 10 2.17 9.13 -10.05
CA ILE A 10 2.10 9.08 -8.59
C ILE A 10 3.07 8.02 -8.12
N VAL A 11 3.92 8.35 -7.16
CA VAL A 11 4.79 7.39 -6.46
C VAL A 11 4.47 7.48 -4.99
N THR A 12 4.08 6.36 -4.37
CA THR A 12 3.61 6.37 -2.99
C THR A 12 3.95 5.07 -2.26
N SER A 13 4.16 5.21 -0.96
CA SER A 13 4.32 4.11 0.00
C SER A 13 3.52 4.45 1.26
N PRO A 14 2.19 4.26 1.26
CA PRO A 14 1.39 4.58 2.44
C PRO A 14 1.77 3.68 3.61
N SER A 15 1.34 4.05 4.83
CA SER A 15 1.63 3.26 6.03
C SER A 15 1.09 1.82 5.89
N TYR A 16 1.86 0.82 6.32
CA TYR A 16 1.55 -0.60 6.10
C TYR A 16 0.72 -1.25 7.21
N ASN A 17 0.29 -0.50 8.23
CA ASN A 17 -0.48 -0.95 9.38
C ASN A 17 0.03 -2.27 9.99
N LYS A 18 1.35 -2.36 10.19
CA LYS A 18 2.01 -3.57 10.72
C LYS A 18 2.19 -3.49 12.23
N PHE A 19 2.22 -2.31 12.85
CA PHE A 19 2.25 -2.23 14.32
C PHE A 19 0.96 -2.76 14.94
N GLY A 20 -0.20 -2.45 14.34
CA GLY A 20 -1.49 -3.03 14.73
C GLY A 20 -1.52 -4.56 14.60
N VAL A 21 -0.94 -5.10 13.52
CA VAL A 21 -0.81 -6.54 13.29
C VAL A 21 0.02 -7.23 14.38
N HIS A 22 1.06 -6.58 14.89
CA HIS A 22 1.91 -7.09 15.96
C HIS A 22 1.39 -6.77 17.38
N LYS A 23 0.10 -6.39 17.51
CA LYS A 23 -0.54 -6.06 18.81
C LYS A 23 0.22 -4.98 19.59
N GLY A 24 0.76 -4.00 18.89
CA GLY A 24 1.53 -2.92 19.49
C GLY A 24 2.92 -3.34 20.00
N ARG A 25 3.46 -4.46 19.52
CA ARG A 25 4.83 -4.89 19.85
C ARG A 25 5.78 -4.52 18.71
N GLN A 26 6.97 -4.06 19.09
CA GLN A 26 8.05 -3.83 18.13
C GLN A 26 8.54 -5.15 17.52
N TYR A 27 8.98 -5.09 16.28
CA TYR A 27 9.51 -6.24 15.55
C TYR A 27 10.63 -5.83 14.58
N LYS A 28 11.47 -6.78 14.18
CA LYS A 28 12.59 -6.53 13.26
C LYS A 28 12.07 -6.03 11.90
N GLY A 29 12.57 -4.90 11.42
CA GLY A 29 12.14 -4.29 10.16
C GLY A 29 10.82 -3.53 10.23
N GLN A 30 10.39 -3.17 11.45
CA GLN A 30 9.31 -2.21 11.68
C GLN A 30 9.68 -0.83 11.12
N ILE A 31 8.70 -0.16 10.51
CA ILE A 31 8.79 1.25 10.17
C ILE A 31 8.14 2.01 11.32
N ILE A 32 8.89 2.92 11.94
CA ILE A 32 8.41 3.78 13.01
C ILE A 32 8.15 5.15 12.40
N TYR A 33 6.91 5.63 12.51
CA TYR A 33 6.54 6.98 12.05
C TYR A 33 6.51 7.93 13.25
N ASP A 34 6.89 9.19 13.04
CA ASP A 34 7.02 10.16 14.13
C ASP A 34 5.68 10.54 14.77
N THR A 35 4.60 10.60 13.98
CA THR A 35 3.29 11.11 14.41
C THR A 35 2.13 10.15 14.12
N TYR A 36 2.41 8.90 13.73
CA TYR A 36 1.38 7.96 13.32
C TYR A 36 1.66 6.56 13.87
N ASP A 37 0.66 5.98 14.54
CA ASP A 37 0.84 4.75 15.30
C ASP A 37 0.82 3.47 14.44
N ASP A 38 0.42 3.54 13.16
CA ASP A 38 0.40 2.38 12.26
C ASP A 38 -0.39 1.16 12.80
N ASN A 39 -1.52 1.44 13.47
CA ASN A 39 -2.33 0.47 14.20
C ASN A 39 -3.86 0.52 13.94
N MET A 40 -4.26 1.07 12.80
CA MET A 40 -5.67 1.14 12.37
C MET A 40 -6.36 -0.23 12.43
N ASN A 41 -7.67 -0.26 12.71
CA ASN A 41 -8.44 -1.51 12.64
C ASN A 41 -8.29 -2.14 11.25
N GLU A 42 -8.20 -3.47 11.18
CA GLU A 42 -7.95 -4.15 9.91
C GLU A 42 -8.98 -3.82 8.83
N ASN A 43 -10.28 -3.84 9.16
CA ASN A 43 -11.32 -3.55 8.17
C ASN A 43 -11.29 -2.10 7.71
N GLU A 44 -11.07 -1.17 8.65
CA GLU A 44 -10.92 0.26 8.35
C GLU A 44 -9.69 0.51 7.46
N TYR A 45 -8.59 -0.20 7.73
CA TYR A 45 -7.36 -0.10 6.96
C TYR A 45 -7.52 -0.60 5.53
N GLN A 46 -8.17 -1.76 5.34
CA GLN A 46 -8.39 -2.29 4.00
C GLN A 46 -9.27 -1.34 3.18
N GLN A 47 -10.35 -0.83 3.78
CA GLN A 47 -11.21 0.17 3.13
C GLN A 47 -10.43 1.44 2.79
N TRP A 48 -9.64 1.94 3.72
CA TRP A 48 -8.83 3.14 3.53
C TRP A 48 -7.81 2.98 2.38
N GLN A 49 -7.18 1.82 2.23
CA GLN A 49 -6.30 1.57 1.08
C GLN A 49 -7.05 1.61 -0.25
N CYS A 50 -8.22 0.98 -0.33
CA CYS A 50 -9.06 1.02 -1.52
C CYS A 50 -9.51 2.46 -1.85
N ASP A 51 -9.92 3.23 -0.84
CA ASP A 51 -10.35 4.62 -1.02
C ASP A 51 -9.21 5.51 -1.51
N LEU A 52 -8.01 5.35 -0.95
CA LEU A 52 -6.83 6.07 -1.41
C LEU A 52 -6.45 5.70 -2.85
N LEU A 53 -6.53 4.43 -3.23
CA LEU A 53 -6.27 3.97 -4.59
C LEU A 53 -7.31 4.52 -5.58
N ASN A 54 -8.59 4.53 -5.19
CA ASN A 54 -9.67 5.11 -5.99
C ASN A 54 -9.51 6.62 -6.18
N GLU A 55 -9.09 7.34 -5.14
CA GLU A 55 -8.81 8.77 -5.25
C GLU A 55 -7.61 9.04 -6.15
N ARG A 56 -6.55 8.22 -6.08
CA ARG A 56 -5.41 8.32 -7.00
C ARG A 56 -5.83 8.07 -8.45
N ASN A 57 -6.71 7.09 -8.69
CA ASN A 57 -7.29 6.86 -10.02
C ASN A 57 -8.02 8.09 -10.56
N ARG A 58 -8.79 8.80 -9.72
CA ARG A 58 -9.47 10.05 -10.11
C ARG A 58 -8.47 11.14 -10.54
N LEU A 59 -7.32 11.21 -9.87
CA LEU A 59 -6.29 12.23 -10.11
C LEU A 59 -5.45 11.93 -11.35
N LEU A 60 -5.20 10.65 -11.65
CA LEU A 60 -4.39 10.24 -12.79
C LEU A 60 -5.04 10.64 -14.11
N THR A 61 -4.23 11.15 -15.05
CA THR A 61 -4.62 11.28 -16.45
C THR A 61 -4.87 9.90 -17.07
N PRO A 62 -5.58 9.79 -18.21
CA PRO A 62 -5.81 8.51 -18.89
C PRO A 62 -4.54 7.74 -19.32
N THR A 63 -3.39 8.40 -19.36
CA THR A 63 -2.07 7.80 -19.64
C THR A 63 -1.14 7.84 -18.43
N GLY A 64 -1.69 8.15 -17.26
CA GLY A 64 -0.94 8.30 -16.03
C GLY A 64 -0.44 6.96 -15.50
N SER A 65 0.47 6.99 -14.53
CA SER A 65 0.91 5.76 -13.86
C SER A 65 1.02 5.96 -12.36
N LEU A 66 0.80 4.87 -11.61
CA LEU A 66 0.96 4.83 -10.18
C LEU A 66 1.95 3.73 -9.80
N PHE A 67 2.96 4.11 -9.04
CA PHE A 67 3.89 3.22 -8.36
C PHE A 67 3.48 3.12 -6.89
N TYR A 68 3.01 1.94 -6.51
CA TYR A 68 2.51 1.62 -5.18
C TYR A 68 3.46 0.63 -4.49
N ASN A 69 4.29 1.14 -3.59
CA ASN A 69 5.20 0.32 -2.80
C ASN A 69 4.55 -0.07 -1.48
N HIS A 70 4.42 -1.37 -1.24
CA HIS A 70 3.77 -1.92 -0.05
C HIS A 70 4.39 -3.24 0.40
N LYS A 71 4.21 -3.62 1.67
CA LYS A 71 4.61 -4.93 2.21
C LYS A 71 3.42 -5.88 2.32
N ASP A 72 3.66 -7.18 2.16
CA ASP A 72 2.67 -8.18 2.56
C ASP A 72 2.34 -8.07 4.05
N ARG A 73 1.05 -8.22 4.38
CA ARG A 73 0.54 -8.13 5.75
C ARG A 73 -0.11 -9.46 6.12
N CYS A 74 0.23 -10.00 7.29
CA CYS A 74 -0.44 -11.18 7.82
C CYS A 74 -1.24 -10.80 9.07
N TYR A 75 -2.57 -10.87 9.00
CA TYR A 75 -3.45 -10.57 10.13
C TYR A 75 -4.34 -11.77 10.45
N CYS A 76 -4.41 -12.16 11.72
CA CYS A 76 -5.18 -13.33 12.18
C CYS A 76 -4.90 -14.63 11.39
N LYS A 77 -3.61 -14.88 11.08
CA LYS A 77 -3.14 -16.05 10.29
C LYS A 77 -3.64 -16.08 8.84
N ARG A 78 -4.14 -14.96 8.32
CA ARG A 78 -4.46 -14.77 6.91
C ARG A 78 -3.49 -13.77 6.31
N ASP A 79 -3.04 -14.07 5.10
CA ASP A 79 -2.19 -13.19 4.31
C ASP A 79 -3.03 -12.20 3.49
N TYR A 80 -2.54 -10.97 3.41
CA TYR A 80 -3.14 -9.84 2.71
C TYR A 80 -2.06 -9.20 1.83
N PRO A 81 -1.83 -9.76 0.64
CA PRO A 81 -0.91 -9.21 -0.33
C PRO A 81 -1.49 -7.92 -0.94
N PRO A 82 -0.65 -6.90 -1.24
CA PRO A 82 -1.10 -5.57 -1.64
C PRO A 82 -1.87 -5.53 -2.97
N GLU A 83 -1.70 -6.52 -3.83
CA GLU A 83 -2.46 -6.71 -5.06
C GLU A 83 -3.96 -6.80 -4.79
N GLN A 84 -4.37 -7.31 -3.63
CA GLN A 84 -5.78 -7.35 -3.26
C GLN A 84 -6.39 -5.94 -3.19
N PHE A 85 -5.67 -4.94 -2.70
CA PHE A 85 -6.22 -3.57 -2.66
C PHE A 85 -6.46 -3.02 -4.07
N ILE A 86 -5.58 -3.36 -5.00
CA ILE A 86 -5.67 -2.91 -6.39
C ILE A 86 -6.86 -3.60 -7.07
N LEU A 87 -7.01 -4.90 -6.88
CA LEU A 87 -8.12 -5.69 -7.44
C LEU A 87 -9.50 -5.27 -6.91
N HIS A 88 -9.57 -4.65 -5.73
CA HIS A 88 -10.79 -4.08 -5.16
C HIS A 88 -10.94 -2.56 -5.43
N SER A 89 -10.02 -1.97 -6.20
CA SER A 89 -10.06 -0.56 -6.60
C SER A 89 -10.41 -0.40 -8.08
N ASN A 90 -10.53 0.85 -8.54
CA ASN A 90 -10.79 1.19 -9.93
C ASN A 90 -9.54 1.20 -10.82
N LEU A 91 -8.38 0.84 -10.29
CA LEU A 91 -7.11 0.81 -11.01
C LEU A 91 -6.87 -0.53 -11.70
N GLN A 92 -6.06 -0.52 -12.77
CA GLN A 92 -5.64 -1.73 -13.47
C GLN A 92 -4.20 -2.07 -13.13
N LEU A 93 -4.01 -3.28 -12.59
CA LEU A 93 -2.67 -3.79 -12.30
C LEU A 93 -1.92 -4.07 -13.61
N TYR A 94 -0.78 -3.41 -13.81
CA TYR A 94 0.09 -3.65 -14.96
C TYR A 94 1.22 -4.64 -14.64
N GLN A 95 1.93 -4.40 -13.53
CA GLN A 95 3.06 -5.24 -13.11
C GLN A 95 3.20 -5.23 -11.59
N ALA A 96 3.40 -6.40 -11.00
CA ALA A 96 3.80 -6.55 -9.60
C ALA A 96 5.26 -7.05 -9.54
N SER A 97 6.10 -6.42 -8.72
CA SER A 97 7.50 -6.79 -8.53
C SER A 97 7.76 -7.10 -7.06
N ILE A 98 8.18 -8.33 -6.76
CA ILE A 98 8.53 -8.76 -5.40
C ILE A 98 10.04 -8.63 -5.22
N ILE A 99 10.44 -7.83 -4.24
CA ILE A 99 11.84 -7.53 -3.93
C ILE A 99 12.20 -8.16 -2.59
N TYR A 100 13.19 -9.06 -2.62
CA TYR A 100 13.76 -9.67 -1.41
C TYR A 100 15.13 -9.07 -1.09
N LEU A 101 15.22 -8.35 0.04
CA LEU A 101 16.46 -7.75 0.51
C LEU A 101 17.12 -8.65 1.56
N ARG A 102 18.11 -9.44 1.13
CA ARG A 102 18.85 -10.39 1.98
C ARG A 102 19.54 -9.71 3.18
N SER A 103 19.96 -8.46 3.05
CA SER A 103 20.59 -7.71 4.15
C SER A 103 19.64 -7.36 5.29
N MET A 104 18.33 -7.39 5.05
CA MET A 104 17.31 -6.96 6.01
C MET A 104 16.33 -8.06 6.39
N ASP A 105 16.39 -9.24 5.73
CA ASP A 105 15.39 -10.32 5.82
C ASP A 105 13.95 -9.82 5.55
N LEU A 106 13.77 -8.97 4.51
CA LEU A 106 12.49 -8.33 4.19
C LEU A 106 12.03 -8.63 2.77
N PHE A 107 10.72 -8.83 2.61
CA PHE A 107 9.99 -8.80 1.34
C PHE A 107 9.25 -7.46 1.18
N MET A 108 9.39 -6.85 0.02
CA MET A 108 8.69 -5.63 -0.40
C MET A 108 8.04 -5.90 -1.76
N ASN A 109 6.91 -5.26 -2.03
CA ASN A 109 6.25 -5.33 -3.33
C ASN A 109 6.16 -3.92 -3.92
N ASP A 110 6.83 -3.72 -5.05
CA ASP A 110 6.65 -2.54 -5.89
C ASP A 110 5.64 -2.89 -6.99
N ILE A 111 4.52 -2.19 -7.00
CA ILE A 111 3.45 -2.45 -7.95
C ILE A 111 3.29 -1.24 -8.88
N LEU A 112 3.45 -1.50 -10.18
CA LEU A 112 3.16 -0.55 -11.25
C LEU A 112 1.73 -0.77 -11.74
N ILE A 113 1.03 0.35 -11.84
CA ILE A 113 -0.36 0.47 -12.22
C ILE A 113 -0.43 1.51 -13.34
N THR A 114 -1.13 1.19 -14.42
CA THR A 114 -1.31 2.04 -15.60
C THR A 114 -2.77 2.36 -15.82
#